data_AF-A0A7K8S5K5-F1
#
_entry.id   AF-A0A7K8S5K5-F1
#
_cell.length_a   1.000
_cell.length_b   1.000
_cell.length_c   1.000
_cell.angle_alpha   90.00
_cell.angle_beta   90.00
_cell.angle_gamma   90.00
#
_symmetry.space_group_name_H-M   'P 1'
#
loop_
_entity.id
_entity.type
_entity.pdbx_description
1 polymer ?
#
loop_
_entity_poly.entity_id
_entity_poly.type
_entity_poly.pdbx_seq_one_letter_code
_entity_poly.pdbx_strand_id
1 'polypeptide(L)'
;HEAAGDRLPAFVLVGHKCDLVDERAVSAEEAGHLAATLGMAFVETSAHSNLNVELAFQTLAGGIQQALGQGILAPHQGCDGIRLIPNQSHCQPLAGREPRERCQC
;
A
#
# COMPACT_ATOMS: atom_id res chain seq x y z
N HIS A 1 27.65 -5.93 10.86
CA HIS A 1 26.21 -6.25 10.89
C HIS A 1 25.50 -4.92 10.76
N GLU A 2 25.29 -4.46 9.52
CA GLU A 2 24.74 -3.13 9.17
C GLU A 2 23.44 -3.41 8.40
N ALA A 3 22.29 -3.12 9.01
CA ALA A 3 21.59 -1.83 9.02
C ALA A 3 20.73 -1.66 7.75
N ALA A 4 19.46 -2.01 7.91
CA ALA A 4 18.30 -1.64 7.08
C ALA A 4 18.63 -1.19 5.65
N GLY A 5 18.66 -2.13 4.71
CA GLY A 5 18.53 -1.80 3.29
C GLY A 5 17.28 -0.93 3.12
N ASP A 6 17.50 0.26 2.55
CA ASP A 6 16.54 1.34 2.43
C ASP A 6 15.23 0.85 1.78
N ARG A 7 14.20 0.65 2.60
CA ARG A 7 12.87 0.26 2.12
C ARG A 7 12.21 1.49 1.55
N LEU A 8 12.37 1.69 0.24
CA LEU A 8 11.74 2.80 -0.45
C LEU A 8 10.21 2.63 -0.44
N PRO A 9 9.45 3.60 0.08
CA PRO A 9 7.99 3.55 0.02
C PRO A 9 7.49 3.60 -1.43
N ALA A 10 6.38 2.92 -1.72
CA ALA A 10 5.68 3.08 -2.98
C ALA A 10 4.87 4.38 -2.95
N PHE A 11 5.09 5.26 -3.93
CA PHE A 11 4.39 6.53 -4.06
C PHE A 11 3.63 6.64 -5.38
N VAL A 12 2.52 7.37 -5.36
CA VAL A 12 1.73 7.76 -6.52
C VAL A 12 1.43 9.25 -6.40
N LEU A 13 1.73 10.02 -7.45
CA LEU A 13 1.38 11.43 -7.52
C LEU A 13 -0.11 11.57 -7.88
N VAL A 14 -0.87 12.27 -7.04
CA VAL A 14 -2.30 12.48 -7.25
C VAL A 14 -2.59 13.96 -7.51
N GLY A 15 -3.06 14.26 -8.72
CA GLY A 15 -3.57 15.58 -9.08
C GLY A 15 -5.02 15.71 -8.64
N HIS A 16 -5.27 16.25 -7.45
CA HIS A 16 -6.62 16.33 -6.88
C HIS A 16 -7.41 17.57 -7.37
N LYS A 17 -8.74 17.51 -7.29
CA LYS A 17 -9.69 18.56 -7.72
C LYS A 17 -9.67 18.84 -9.22
N CYS A 18 -9.51 17.79 -10.03
CA CYS A 18 -9.48 17.93 -11.49
C CYS A 18 -10.82 18.43 -12.09
N ASP A 19 -11.88 18.50 -11.28
CA ASP A 19 -13.17 19.13 -11.61
C ASP A 19 -13.10 20.67 -11.72
N LEU A 20 -12.15 21.32 -11.04
CA LEU A 20 -11.95 22.78 -11.09
C LEU A 20 -11.09 23.18 -12.30
N VAL A 21 -11.60 22.94 -13.51
CA VAL A 21 -10.84 23.15 -14.76
C VAL A 21 -10.45 24.62 -14.95
N ASP A 22 -11.35 25.54 -14.62
CA ASP A 22 -11.10 26.99 -14.78
C ASP A 22 -10.07 27.54 -13.79
N GLU A 23 -9.83 26.84 -12.66
CA GLU A 23 -8.83 27.20 -11.66
C GLU A 23 -7.55 26.37 -11.78
N ARG A 24 -7.38 25.65 -12.90
CA ARG A 24 -6.23 24.77 -13.12
C ARG A 24 -4.93 25.56 -13.17
N ALA A 25 -4.09 25.38 -12.15
CA ALA A 25 -2.75 25.96 -12.07
C ALA A 25 -1.64 25.05 -12.65
N VAL A 26 -1.88 23.74 -12.70
CA VAL A 26 -0.89 22.74 -13.16
C VAL A 26 -1.49 21.90 -14.29
N SER A 27 -0.75 21.80 -15.40
CA SER A 27 -1.16 20.97 -16.53
C SER A 27 -0.92 19.49 -16.23
N ALA A 28 -1.72 18.61 -16.85
CA ALA A 28 -1.54 17.17 -16.73
C ALA A 28 -0.16 16.71 -17.28
N GLU A 29 0.35 17.40 -18.31
CA GLU A 29 1.66 17.13 -18.90
C GLU A 29 2.80 17.42 -17.92
N GLU A 30 2.77 18.60 -17.28
CA GLU A 30 3.78 18.99 -16.29
C GLU A 30 3.80 18.04 -15.09
N ALA A 31 2.63 17.72 -14.55
CA ALA A 31 2.49 16.79 -13.43
C ALA A 31 2.95 15.37 -13.83
N GLY A 32 2.60 14.92 -15.03
CA GLY A 32 3.04 13.65 -15.59
C GLY A 32 4.56 13.59 -15.76
N HIS A 33 5.17 14.67 -16.23
CA HIS A 33 6.63 14.77 -16.37
C HIS A 33 7.34 14.71 -15.01
N LEU A 34 6.82 15.40 -14.00
CA LEU A 34 7.35 15.33 -12.64
C LEU A 34 7.26 13.91 -12.07
N ALA A 35 6.11 13.25 -12.23
CA ALA A 35 5.94 11.87 -11.77
C ALA A 35 6.92 10.92 -12.46
N ALA A 36 7.09 11.04 -13.78
CA ALA A 36 8.05 10.24 -14.53
C ALA A 36 9.49 10.48 -14.08
N THR A 37 9.88 11.73 -13.83
CA THR A 37 11.21 12.10 -13.34
C THR A 37 11.51 11.49 -11.97
N LEU A 38 10.49 11.39 -11.12
CA LEU A 38 10.61 10.80 -9.79
C LEU A 38 10.34 9.29 -9.75
N GLY A 39 10.04 8.65 -10.89
CA GLY A 39 9.75 7.22 -10.97
C GLY A 39 8.42 6.80 -10.33
N MET A 40 7.44 7.70 -10.28
CA MET A 40 6.12 7.48 -9.70
C MET A 40 5.03 7.41 -10.76
N ALA A 41 3.92 6.74 -10.46
CA ALA A 41 2.70 6.84 -11.28
C ALA A 41 1.99 8.17 -11.01
N PHE A 42 1.22 8.66 -11.99
CA PHE A 42 0.40 9.88 -11.88
C PHE A 42 -1.07 9.58 -12.16
N VAL A 43 -1.97 10.10 -11.34
CA VAL A 43 -3.42 9.99 -11.53
C VAL A 43 -4.10 11.31 -11.17
N GLU A 44 -4.90 11.86 -12.08
CA GLU A 44 -5.81 12.97 -11.75
C GLU A 44 -7.10 12.46 -11.13
N THR A 45 -7.54 13.08 -10.03
CA THR A 45 -8.72 12.66 -9.27
C THR A 45 -9.62 13.83 -8.90
N SER A 46 -10.91 13.54 -8.76
CA SER A 46 -11.88 14.44 -8.12
C SER A 46 -12.65 13.67 -7.06
N ALA A 47 -12.53 14.07 -5.79
CA ALA A 47 -13.35 13.48 -4.72
C ALA A 47 -14.80 13.96 -4.82
N HIS A 48 -15.02 15.19 -5.29
CA HIS A 48 -16.36 15.75 -5.47
C HIS A 48 -17.16 14.94 -6.48
N SER A 49 -16.55 14.63 -7.62
CA SER A 49 -17.21 13.91 -8.73
C SER A 49 -16.93 12.40 -8.71
N ASN A 50 -16.27 11.89 -7.67
CA ASN A 50 -15.79 10.51 -7.54
C ASN A 50 -15.03 9.99 -8.79
N LEU A 51 -14.23 10.86 -9.40
CA LEU A 51 -13.48 10.55 -10.60
C LEU A 51 -12.09 10.03 -10.24
N ASN A 52 -11.74 8.84 -10.74
CA ASN A 52 -10.44 8.17 -10.59
C ASN A 52 -9.95 7.95 -9.15
N VAL A 53 -10.78 8.18 -8.13
CA VAL A 53 -10.42 7.96 -6.73
C VAL A 53 -10.05 6.49 -6.52
N GLU A 54 -10.90 5.58 -6.97
CA GLU A 54 -10.63 4.14 -6.89
C GLU A 54 -9.39 3.74 -7.70
N LEU A 55 -9.21 4.30 -8.90
CA LEU A 55 -8.04 4.04 -9.74
C LEU A 55 -6.73 4.43 -9.03
N ALA A 56 -6.70 5.56 -8.32
CA ALA A 56 -5.52 5.98 -7.57
C ALA A 56 -5.14 4.97 -6.48
N PHE A 57 -6.12 4.47 -5.72
CA PHE A 57 -5.88 3.45 -4.70
C PHE A 57 -5.48 2.09 -5.31
N GLN A 58 -6.13 1.67 -6.40
CA GLN A 58 -5.79 0.43 -7.10
C GLN A 58 -4.37 0.48 -7.68
N THR A 59 -3.96 1.63 -8.22
CA THR A 59 -2.61 1.85 -8.76
C THR A 59 -1.55 1.70 -7.66
N LEU A 60 -1.77 2.33 -6.50
CA LEU A 60 -0.86 2.21 -5.36
C LEU A 60 -0.81 0.77 -4.82
N ALA A 61 -1.97 0.15 -4.60
CA ALA A 61 -2.06 -1.22 -4.08
C ALA A 61 -1.39 -2.23 -5.03
N GLY A 62 -1.64 -2.11 -6.34
CA GLY A 62 -1.00 -2.94 -7.36
C GLY A 62 0.51 -2.76 -7.38
N GLY A 63 1.00 -1.52 -7.28
CA GLY A 63 2.45 -1.23 -7.18
C GLY A 63 3.10 -1.89 -5.97
N ILE A 64 2.45 -1.82 -4.79
CA ILE A 64 2.94 -2.48 -3.57
C ILE A 64 2.96 -4.00 -3.75
N GLN A 65 1.91 -4.60 -4.32
CA GLN A 65 1.85 -6.05 -4.56
C GLN A 65 2.94 -6.52 -5.54
N GLN A 66 3.17 -5.78 -6.62
CA GLN A 66 4.24 -6.09 -7.57
C GLN A 66 5.62 -5.99 -6.92
N ALA A 67 5.87 -4.94 -6.15
CA ALA A 67 7.14 -4.76 -5.45
C ALA A 67 7.38 -5.84 -4.38
N LEU A 68 6.32 -6.34 -3.73
CA LEU A 68 6.39 -7.51 -2.84
C LEU A 68 6.73 -8.79 -3.61
N GLY A 69 6.10 -9.02 -4.76
CA GLY A 69 6.38 -10.18 -5.61
C GLY A 69 7.80 -10.19 -6.18
N GLN A 70 8.38 -9.01 -6.39
CA GLN A 70 9.76 -8.84 -6.85
C GLN A 70 10.81 -8.83 -5.72
N GLY A 71 10.38 -8.85 -4.45
CA GLY A 71 11.27 -8.78 -3.29
C GLY A 71 11.90 -7.41 -3.03
N ILE A 72 11.45 -6.37 -3.73
CA ILE A 72 11.86 -4.97 -3.51
C ILE A 72 11.32 -4.48 -2.17
N LEU A 73 10.07 -4.82 -1.89
CA LEU A 73 9.47 -4.66 -0.57
C LEU A 73 9.46 -6.00 0.14
N ALA A 74 9.71 -5.98 1.45
CA ALA A 74 9.60 -7.16 2.28
C ALA A 74 8.62 -6.89 3.43
N PRO A 75 7.88 -7.91 3.90
CA PRO A 75 7.18 -7.84 5.17
C PRO A 75 8.21 -7.85 6.31
N HIS A 76 8.07 -6.99 7.32
CA HIS A 76 8.91 -7.07 8.53
C HIS A 76 8.02 -7.31 9.74
N GLN A 77 8.41 -8.32 10.53
CA GLN A 77 7.80 -8.67 11.80
C GLN A 77 8.04 -7.50 12.77
N GLY A 78 7.10 -6.54 12.84
CA GLY A 78 7.18 -5.37 13.72
C GLY A 78 7.13 -4.00 13.04
N CYS A 79 6.98 -3.92 11.70
CA CYS A 79 6.65 -2.65 11.04
C CYS A 79 5.16 -2.60 10.65
N ASP A 80 4.50 -1.47 10.88
CA ASP A 80 3.06 -1.33 10.60
C ASP A 80 2.71 -1.17 9.11
N GLY A 81 3.69 -1.06 8.21
CA GLY A 81 3.45 -0.78 6.78
C GLY A 81 2.93 -1.97 5.97
N ILE A 82 3.50 -3.17 6.14
CA ILE A 82 3.14 -4.36 5.35
C ILE A 82 3.01 -5.58 6.27
N ARG A 83 1.80 -6.10 6.41
CA ARG A 83 1.50 -7.33 7.14
C ARG A 83 1.01 -8.41 6.18
N LEU A 84 1.71 -9.55 6.16
CA LEU A 84 1.20 -10.76 5.53
C LEU A 84 0.15 -11.38 6.46
N ILE A 85 -1.09 -11.41 6.02
CA ILE A 85 -2.15 -12.16 6.69
C ILE A 85 -2.14 -13.55 6.03
N PRO A 86 -1.67 -14.62 6.71
CA PRO A 86 -1.78 -15.96 6.16
C PRO A 86 -3.26 -16.26 5.92
N ASN A 87 -3.59 -16.75 4.71
CA ASN A 87 -4.93 -17.20 4.37
C ASN A 87 -5.26 -18.43 5.22
N GLN A 88 -5.88 -18.21 6.39
CA GLN A 88 -6.28 -19.31 7.27
C GLN A 88 -7.55 -19.97 6.73
N SER A 89 -7.39 -20.79 5.69
CA SER A 89 -8.30 -21.89 5.35
C SER A 89 -8.15 -23.06 6.33
N HIS A 90 -7.55 -22.84 7.50
CA HIS A 90 -7.38 -23.83 8.55
C HIS A 90 -7.93 -23.27 9.86
N CYS A 91 -9.14 -23.70 10.20
CA CYS A 91 -9.51 -23.92 11.59
C CYS A 91 -8.47 -24.88 12.19
N GLN A 92 -7.48 -24.36 12.90
CA GLN A 92 -6.71 -25.14 13.86
C GLN A 92 -7.04 -24.63 15.26
N PRO A 93 -7.57 -25.48 16.16
CA PRO A 93 -7.66 -25.14 17.57
C PRO A 93 -6.28 -24.80 18.10
N LEU A 94 -6.19 -23.74 18.92
CA LEU A 94 -4.99 -23.30 19.62
C LEU A 94 -4.38 -24.46 20.43
N ALA A 95 -3.41 -25.16 19.88
CA ALA A 95 -2.57 -26.10 20.60
C ALA A 95 -1.40 -25.34 21.24
N GLY A 96 -1.49 -25.09 22.54
CA GLY A 96 -0.40 -24.44 23.28
C GLY A 96 -0.72 -23.98 24.70
N ARG A 97 -1.22 -24.85 25.59
CA ARG A 97 -0.92 -24.77 27.03
C ARG A 97 -0.73 -26.17 27.60
N GLU A 98 0.43 -26.34 28.24
CA GLU A 98 0.86 -27.52 29.01
C GLU A 98 -0.21 -28.01 30.01
N PRO A 99 -0.26 -29.32 30.31
CA PRO A 99 -1.33 -29.89 31.12
C PRO A 99 -1.09 -29.59 32.60
N ARG A 100 -1.98 -28.79 33.20
CA ARG A 100 -2.05 -28.64 34.66
C ARG A 100 -3.37 -29.18 35.18
N GLU A 101 -3.23 -30.31 35.86
CA GLU A 101 -3.99 -30.80 37.02
C GLU A 101 -5.54 -30.68 36.98
N ARG A 102 -6.15 -31.83 36.66
CA ARG A 102 -7.36 -32.41 37.27
C ARG A 102 -8.26 -31.41 38.04
N CYS A 103 -9.35 -30.97 37.43
CA CYS A 103 -10.51 -30.53 38.21
C CYS A 103 -11.15 -31.76 38.88
N GLN A 104 -11.06 -31.84 40.20
CA GLN A 104 -12.04 -32.53 41.04
C GLN A 104 -13.06 -31.49 41.52
N CYS A 105 -14.16 -31.37 40.80
CA CYS A 105 -15.43 -30.87 41.31
C CYS A 105 -16.55 -31.45 40.44
#